data_AF-A0A363TAU5-F1
#
_entry.id   AF-A0A363TAU5-F1
#
_cell.length_a   1.000
_cell.length_b   1.000
_cell.length_c   1.000
_cell.angle_alpha   90.00
_cell.angle_beta   90.00
_cell.angle_gamma   90.00
#
_symmetry.space_group_name_H-M   'P 1'
#
loop_
_entity.id
_entity.type
_entity.pdbx_description
1 polymer ?
#
loop_
_entity_poly.entity_id
_entity_poly.type
_entity_poly.pdbx_seq_one_letter_code
_entity_poly.pdbx_strand_id
1 'polypeptide(L)'
;MGNQITDKRGLIVILIVGTVIVFIGLLWAIATFLPFNLPDSASPTETMDAPREKENCASPVGYWTRHPELYPGRVVIGEHVYEAAELETVFSDQSDLQALLQAQLASAYLNILLGADQSYIQSTIYEAYGWLVAHPMGSQVGVIEAEDGKRLLNLLEAYNLGMTGVPACKSALPFAATRVKEKVETDTETATITPSETTTLLPTETSTIVEYPPTVTYEYIQPTRAATRTPEPPIQYPTNTPVPPTQALPPTNTQPPPPTNPPVEPPTITPPPDIPTITPAPH
;
A
#
# COMPACT_ATOMS: atom_id res chain seq x y z
N MET A 1 28.33 -36.86 -46.20
CA MET A 1 27.90 -36.82 -44.79
C MET A 1 27.20 -35.49 -44.58
N GLY A 2 25.86 -35.50 -44.64
CA GLY A 2 25.05 -34.28 -44.61
C GLY A 2 24.89 -33.71 -43.19
N ASN A 3 24.91 -32.39 -43.09
CA ASN A 3 25.01 -31.62 -41.85
C ASN A 3 23.74 -31.71 -40.98
N GLN A 4 23.67 -32.72 -40.12
CA GLN A 4 22.58 -32.94 -39.15
C GLN A 4 22.46 -31.83 -38.08
N ILE A 5 23.43 -30.91 -38.00
CA ILE A 5 23.48 -29.81 -37.03
C ILE A 5 22.59 -28.64 -37.47
N THR A 6 22.40 -28.44 -38.78
CA THR A 6 21.61 -27.33 -39.31
C THR A 6 20.11 -27.57 -39.10
N ASP A 7 19.66 -28.82 -39.21
CA ASP A 7 18.24 -29.18 -39.05
C ASP A 7 17.72 -28.98 -37.63
N LYS A 8 18.54 -29.30 -36.61
CA LYS A 8 18.14 -29.14 -35.20
C LYS A 8 18.01 -27.68 -34.77
N ARG A 9 18.87 -26.80 -35.29
CA ARG A 9 18.81 -25.36 -35.00
C ARG A 9 17.60 -24.70 -35.68
N GLY A 10 17.26 -25.14 -36.88
CA GLY A 10 16.03 -24.71 -37.55
C GLY A 10 14.77 -25.04 -36.75
N LEU A 11 14.69 -26.27 -36.21
CA LEU A 11 13.53 -26.71 -35.43
C LEU A 11 13.32 -25.89 -34.15
N ILE A 12 14.39 -25.57 -33.42
CA ILE A 12 14.30 -24.78 -32.17
C ILE A 12 13.81 -23.35 -32.45
N VAL A 13 14.30 -22.71 -33.51
CA VAL A 13 13.86 -21.36 -33.88
C VAL A 13 12.38 -21.35 -34.28
N ILE A 14 11.93 -22.36 -35.02
CA ILE A 14 10.52 -22.51 -35.40
C ILE A 14 9.64 -22.69 -34.16
N LEU A 15 10.08 -23.47 -33.16
CA LEU A 15 9.34 -23.64 -31.91
C LEU A 15 9.20 -22.34 -31.12
N ILE A 16 10.28 -21.56 -30.98
CA ILE A 16 10.24 -20.28 -30.27
C ILE A 16 9.29 -19.31 -30.97
N VAL A 17 9.41 -19.15 -32.29
CA VAL A 17 8.52 -18.27 -33.06
C VAL A 17 7.06 -18.74 -32.95
N GLY A 18 6.81 -20.05 -33.01
CA GLY A 18 5.48 -20.63 -32.81
C GLY A 18 4.89 -20.28 -31.45
N THR A 19 5.66 -20.42 -30.37
CA THR A 19 5.18 -20.09 -29.01
C THR A 19 4.86 -18.61 -28.84
N VAL A 20 5.67 -17.72 -29.41
CA VAL A 20 5.43 -16.27 -29.35
C VAL A 20 4.15 -15.88 -30.10
N ILE A 21 3.92 -16.46 -31.29
CA ILE A 21 2.70 -16.21 -32.07
C ILE A 21 1.46 -16.71 -31.31
N VAL A 22 1.52 -17.89 -30.69
CA VAL A 22 0.42 -18.42 -29.87
C VAL A 22 0.15 -17.51 -28.67
N PHE A 23 1.17 -17.01 -28.00
CA PHE A 23 1.02 -16.15 -26.83
C PHE A 23 0.40 -14.79 -27.20
N ILE A 24 0.87 -14.17 -28.29
CA ILE A 24 0.30 -12.91 -28.80
C ILE A 24 -1.14 -13.11 -29.25
N GLY A 25 -1.43 -14.21 -29.96
CA GLY A 25 -2.78 -14.57 -30.37
C GLY A 25 -3.70 -14.81 -29.18
N LEU A 26 -3.23 -15.47 -28.13
CA LEU A 26 -3.97 -15.70 -26.89
C LEU A 26 -4.26 -14.39 -26.16
N LEU A 27 -3.28 -13.49 -26.03
CA LEU A 27 -3.48 -12.18 -25.41
C LEU A 27 -4.50 -11.33 -26.20
N TRP A 28 -4.43 -11.35 -27.53
CA TRP A 28 -5.39 -10.66 -28.37
C TRP A 28 -6.79 -11.29 -28.29
N ALA A 29 -6.89 -12.63 -28.26
CA ALA A 29 -8.15 -13.35 -28.08
C ALA A 29 -8.75 -13.10 -26.68
N ILE A 30 -7.96 -13.06 -25.62
CA ILE A 30 -8.40 -12.68 -24.27
C ILE A 30 -8.95 -11.25 -24.30
N ALA A 31 -8.24 -10.31 -24.92
CA ALA A 31 -8.70 -8.91 -25.00
C ALA A 31 -9.97 -8.70 -25.85
N THR A 32 -10.25 -9.58 -26.81
CA THR A 32 -11.37 -9.43 -27.75
C THR A 32 -12.58 -10.34 -27.48
N PHE A 33 -12.35 -11.54 -26.95
CA PHE A 33 -13.37 -12.58 -26.73
C PHE A 33 -13.72 -12.82 -25.27
N LEU A 34 -12.96 -12.30 -24.30
CA LEU A 34 -13.56 -12.09 -22.99
C LEU A 34 -14.37 -10.79 -23.09
N PRO A 35 -15.70 -10.86 -23.24
CA PRO A 35 -16.49 -9.69 -22.92
C PRO A 35 -16.09 -9.32 -21.49
N PHE A 36 -15.68 -8.07 -21.29
CA PHE A 36 -15.75 -7.44 -19.98
C PHE A 36 -17.24 -7.33 -19.59
N ASN A 37 -17.94 -8.46 -19.51
CA ASN A 37 -19.09 -8.65 -18.66
C ASN A 37 -18.53 -8.72 -17.24
N LEU A 38 -17.97 -7.59 -16.79
CA LEU A 38 -18.17 -7.23 -15.40
C LEU A 38 -19.67 -7.43 -15.17
N PRO A 39 -20.09 -8.21 -14.15
CA PRO A 39 -21.49 -8.33 -13.84
C PRO A 39 -22.05 -6.91 -13.81
N ASP A 40 -22.93 -6.64 -14.77
CA ASP A 40 -23.76 -5.45 -14.82
C ASP A 40 -24.53 -5.54 -13.51
N SER A 41 -23.96 -4.89 -12.51
CA SER A 41 -24.50 -4.84 -11.17
C SER A 41 -25.79 -4.12 -11.39
N ALA A 42 -26.89 -4.87 -11.43
CA ALA A 42 -28.21 -4.33 -11.30
C ALA A 42 -28.13 -3.39 -10.10
N SER A 43 -28.04 -2.08 -10.35
CA SER A 43 -28.00 -1.08 -9.30
C SER A 43 -29.18 -1.39 -8.41
N PRO A 44 -29.01 -1.82 -7.16
CA PRO A 44 -30.06 -1.58 -6.21
C PRO A 44 -30.31 -0.08 -6.29
N THR A 45 -31.56 0.30 -6.47
CA THR A 45 -31.99 1.67 -6.27
C THR A 45 -31.76 1.97 -4.79
N GLU A 46 -30.50 2.21 -4.42
CA GLU A 46 -30.16 2.90 -3.20
C GLU A 46 -30.77 4.29 -3.38
N THR A 47 -31.83 4.51 -2.61
CA THR A 47 -32.33 5.82 -2.21
C THR A 47 -31.21 6.84 -2.30
N MET A 48 -31.30 7.75 -3.27
CA MET A 48 -30.32 8.80 -3.49
C MET A 48 -30.18 9.63 -2.22
N ASP A 49 -29.20 9.26 -1.41
CA ASP A 49 -28.52 10.21 -0.54
C ASP A 49 -28.05 11.36 -1.44
N ALA A 50 -28.21 12.58 -0.95
CA ALA A 50 -27.93 13.79 -1.70
C ALA A 50 -26.57 13.69 -2.43
N PRO A 51 -26.43 14.27 -3.64
CA PRO A 51 -25.18 14.21 -4.39
C PRO A 51 -24.04 14.69 -3.50
N ARG A 52 -23.19 13.76 -3.04
CA ARG A 52 -21.94 14.14 -2.37
C ARG A 52 -21.13 14.85 -3.44
N GLU A 53 -21.00 16.15 -3.31
CA GLU A 53 -20.16 16.95 -4.19
C GLU A 53 -18.76 16.34 -4.13
N LYS A 54 -18.24 15.89 -5.27
CA LYS A 54 -16.93 15.26 -5.36
C LYS A 54 -15.89 16.34 -5.07
N GLU A 55 -15.47 16.42 -3.81
CA GLU A 55 -14.40 17.30 -3.40
C GLU A 55 -13.06 16.65 -3.76
N ASN A 56 -12.26 17.31 -4.59
CA ASN A 56 -10.90 16.86 -4.88
C ASN A 56 -9.99 17.16 -3.69
N CYS A 57 -10.15 16.39 -2.61
CA CYS A 57 -9.38 16.52 -1.38
C CYS A 57 -9.19 15.16 -0.71
N ALA A 58 -8.20 15.05 0.19
CA ALA A 58 -7.94 13.83 0.96
C ALA A 58 -8.17 14.02 2.46
N SER A 59 -8.56 12.93 3.11
CA SER A 59 -8.70 12.80 4.56
C SER A 59 -7.74 11.73 5.10
N PRO A 60 -7.15 11.93 6.30
CA PRO A 60 -6.22 10.98 6.90
C PRO A 60 -6.95 9.76 7.49
N VAL A 61 -6.20 8.71 7.81
CA VAL A 61 -6.71 7.47 8.46
C VAL A 61 -7.58 7.77 9.69
N GLY A 62 -7.18 8.73 10.53
CA GLY A 62 -7.94 9.10 11.74
C GLY A 62 -9.28 9.80 11.47
N TYR A 63 -9.50 10.34 10.27
CA TYR A 63 -10.83 10.78 9.85
C TYR A 63 -11.70 9.56 9.58
N TRP A 64 -11.23 8.63 8.75
CA TRP A 64 -11.97 7.41 8.41
C TRP A 64 -12.32 6.57 9.63
N THR A 65 -11.40 6.45 10.58
CA THR A 65 -11.63 5.72 11.85
C THR A 65 -12.85 6.29 12.63
N ARG A 66 -13.12 7.59 12.53
CA ARG A 66 -14.21 8.26 13.25
C ARG A 66 -15.50 8.38 12.42
N HIS A 67 -15.46 7.98 11.15
CA HIS A 67 -16.55 8.14 10.20
C HIS A 67 -16.89 6.83 9.46
N PRO A 68 -17.17 5.72 10.16
CA PRO A 68 -17.57 4.46 9.54
C PRO A 68 -18.89 4.56 8.76
N GLU A 69 -19.77 5.50 9.12
CA GLU A 69 -21.00 5.81 8.39
C GLU A 69 -20.77 6.31 6.96
N LEU A 70 -19.54 6.71 6.63
CA LEU A 70 -19.16 7.17 5.30
C LEU A 70 -18.58 6.05 4.43
N TYR A 71 -18.34 4.86 4.96
CA TYR A 71 -17.84 3.73 4.18
C TYR A 71 -18.91 3.29 3.18
N PRO A 72 -18.56 3.05 1.91
CA PRO A 72 -19.48 2.39 1.00
C PRO A 72 -19.69 0.95 1.46
N GLY A 73 -20.83 0.34 1.10
CA GLY A 73 -21.16 -1.02 1.56
C GLY A 73 -20.10 -2.07 1.18
N ARG A 74 -19.36 -1.85 0.08
CA ARG A 74 -18.22 -2.67 -0.34
C ARG A 74 -17.14 -1.80 -0.97
N VAL A 75 -15.88 -2.06 -0.62
CA VAL A 75 -14.70 -1.45 -1.25
C VAL A 75 -13.85 -2.55 -1.87
N VAL A 76 -13.43 -2.35 -3.12
CA VAL A 76 -12.47 -3.27 -3.76
C VAL A 76 -11.09 -2.64 -3.72
N ILE A 77 -10.14 -3.29 -3.04
CA ILE A 77 -8.73 -2.88 -2.97
C ILE A 77 -7.89 -4.02 -3.53
N GLY A 78 -7.36 -3.83 -4.73
CA GLY A 78 -6.71 -4.90 -5.49
C GLY A 78 -7.70 -6.04 -5.76
N GLU A 79 -7.38 -7.26 -5.32
CA GLU A 79 -8.24 -8.44 -5.49
C GLU A 79 -9.16 -8.74 -4.30
N HIS A 80 -9.09 -7.91 -3.25
CA HIS A 80 -9.85 -8.11 -2.02
C HIS A 80 -11.07 -7.18 -1.98
N VAL A 81 -12.22 -7.75 -1.64
CA VAL A 81 -13.45 -7.00 -1.36
C VAL A 81 -13.55 -6.85 0.15
N TYR A 82 -13.56 -5.60 0.61
CA TYR A 82 -13.73 -5.24 2.01
C TYR A 82 -15.16 -4.81 2.27
N GLU A 83 -15.78 -5.39 3.29
CA GLU A 83 -17.00 -4.87 3.89
C GLU A 83 -16.69 -3.76 4.90
N ALA A 84 -17.70 -2.96 5.25
CA ALA A 84 -17.53 -1.84 6.18
C ALA A 84 -16.90 -2.27 7.52
N ALA A 85 -17.34 -3.40 8.09
CA ALA A 85 -16.80 -3.93 9.34
C ALA A 85 -15.32 -4.35 9.22
N GLU A 86 -14.89 -4.84 8.07
CA GLU A 86 -13.49 -5.19 7.83
C GLU A 86 -12.63 -3.92 7.74
N LEU A 87 -13.13 -2.85 7.12
CA LEU A 87 -12.45 -1.57 7.09
C LEU A 87 -12.25 -0.98 8.49
N GLU A 88 -13.23 -1.11 9.39
CA GLU A 88 -13.07 -0.70 10.79
C GLU A 88 -11.91 -1.43 11.46
N THR A 89 -11.78 -2.74 11.22
CA THR A 89 -10.64 -3.52 11.76
C THR A 89 -9.31 -3.06 11.17
N VAL A 90 -9.27 -2.80 9.86
CA VAL A 90 -8.07 -2.30 9.16
C VAL A 90 -7.63 -0.95 9.72
N PHE A 91 -8.55 -0.02 10.00
CA PHE A 91 -8.19 1.29 10.53
C PHE A 91 -7.85 1.29 12.03
N SER A 92 -8.35 0.31 12.78
CA SER A 92 -8.07 0.16 14.21
C SER A 92 -6.75 -0.56 14.50
N ASP A 93 -6.24 -1.35 13.56
CA ASP A 93 -4.99 -2.07 13.71
C ASP A 93 -3.77 -1.18 13.42
N GLN A 94 -2.88 -1.06 14.39
CA GLN A 94 -1.60 -0.35 14.28
C GLN A 94 -0.44 -1.22 14.82
N SER A 95 -0.62 -2.54 14.79
CA SER A 95 0.29 -3.49 15.42
C SER A 95 1.65 -3.60 14.72
N ASP A 96 1.66 -3.58 13.38
CA ASP A 96 2.87 -3.73 12.58
C ASP A 96 2.89 -2.83 11.32
N LEU A 97 3.99 -2.89 10.58
CA LEU A 97 4.18 -2.10 9.36
C LEU A 97 3.15 -2.46 8.28
N GLN A 98 2.78 -3.74 8.18
CA GLN A 98 1.79 -4.23 7.24
C GLN A 98 0.41 -3.64 7.53
N ALA A 99 -0.02 -3.65 8.80
CA ALA A 99 -1.27 -3.06 9.27
C ALA A 99 -1.32 -1.55 8.99
N LEU A 100 -0.25 -0.83 9.34
CA LEU A 100 -0.15 0.61 9.05
C LEU A 100 -0.22 0.91 7.55
N LEU A 101 0.47 0.13 6.72
CA LEU A 101 0.47 0.31 5.27
C LEU A 101 -0.91 -0.01 4.67
N GLN A 102 -1.57 -1.07 5.14
CA GLN A 102 -2.92 -1.43 4.73
C GLN A 102 -3.93 -0.33 5.09
N ALA A 103 -3.84 0.23 6.29
CA ALA A 103 -4.68 1.35 6.72
C ALA A 103 -4.49 2.58 5.82
N GLN A 104 -3.25 2.96 5.52
CA GLN A 104 -2.98 4.10 4.61
C GLN A 104 -3.47 3.82 3.19
N LEU A 105 -3.31 2.59 2.69
CA LEU A 105 -3.80 2.20 1.37
C LEU A 105 -5.34 2.26 1.32
N ALA A 106 -6.03 1.72 2.32
CA ALA A 106 -7.49 1.77 2.42
C ALA A 106 -8.01 3.21 2.48
N SER A 107 -7.36 4.08 3.26
CA SER A 107 -7.66 5.51 3.32
C SER A 107 -7.52 6.19 1.96
N ALA A 108 -6.47 5.88 1.19
CA ALA A 108 -6.26 6.44 -0.14
C ALA A 108 -7.38 6.02 -1.12
N TYR A 109 -7.81 4.75 -1.09
CA TYR A 109 -8.92 4.27 -1.90
C TYR A 109 -10.25 4.95 -1.54
N LEU A 110 -10.54 5.14 -0.25
CA LEU A 110 -11.74 5.85 0.18
C LEU A 110 -11.72 7.33 -0.27
N ASN A 111 -10.57 8.00 -0.20
CA ASN A 111 -10.39 9.35 -0.73
C ASN A 111 -10.69 9.41 -2.23
N ILE A 112 -10.16 8.46 -3.02
CA ILE A 112 -10.38 8.37 -4.47
C ILE A 112 -11.86 8.11 -4.78
N LEU A 113 -12.53 7.23 -4.03
CA LEU A 113 -13.96 6.97 -4.18
C LEU A 113 -14.81 8.22 -3.90
N LEU A 114 -14.38 9.10 -2.99
CA LEU A 114 -15.00 10.40 -2.74
C LEU A 114 -14.61 11.50 -3.75
N GLY A 115 -13.71 11.21 -4.69
CA GLY A 115 -13.37 12.13 -5.80
C GLY A 115 -11.99 12.76 -5.72
N ALA A 116 -11.12 12.33 -4.81
CA ALA A 116 -9.71 12.74 -4.82
C ALA A 116 -9.01 12.25 -6.11
N ASP A 117 -8.18 13.10 -6.71
CA ASP A 117 -7.40 12.73 -7.89
C ASP A 117 -6.36 11.64 -7.55
N GLN A 118 -6.45 10.51 -8.25
CA GLN A 118 -5.55 9.36 -8.13
C GLN A 118 -4.23 9.54 -8.88
N SER A 119 -4.16 10.45 -9.86
CA SER A 119 -3.04 10.54 -10.82
C SER A 119 -1.66 10.70 -10.15
N TYR A 120 -1.63 11.30 -8.95
CA TYR A 120 -0.42 11.55 -8.17
C TYR A 120 0.08 10.35 -7.38
N ILE A 121 -0.77 9.36 -7.10
CA ILE A 121 -0.46 8.25 -6.17
C ILE A 121 -0.66 6.87 -6.81
N GLN A 122 -1.06 6.80 -8.09
CA GLN A 122 -1.40 5.56 -8.77
C GLN A 122 -0.27 4.51 -8.72
N SER A 123 0.98 4.89 -8.97
CA SER A 123 2.13 3.97 -8.90
C SER A 123 2.38 3.50 -7.47
N THR A 124 2.28 4.39 -6.49
CA THR A 124 2.43 4.06 -5.07
C THR A 124 1.35 3.09 -4.58
N ILE A 125 0.09 3.27 -5.01
CA ILE A 125 -0.99 2.33 -4.71
C ILE A 125 -0.64 0.92 -5.23
N TYR A 126 -0.17 0.83 -6.48
CA TYR A 126 0.19 -0.44 -7.08
C TYR A 126 1.38 -1.10 -6.36
N GLU A 127 2.43 -0.34 -6.07
CA GLU A 127 3.60 -0.81 -5.32
C GLU A 127 3.23 -1.25 -3.90
N ALA A 128 2.41 -0.48 -3.19
CA ALA A 128 1.95 -0.81 -1.83
C ALA A 128 1.12 -2.09 -1.80
N TYR A 129 0.20 -2.25 -2.76
CA TYR A 129 -0.56 -3.50 -2.89
C TYR A 129 0.37 -4.69 -3.15
N GLY A 130 1.29 -4.58 -4.13
CA GLY A 130 2.26 -5.63 -4.43
C GLY A 130 3.14 -5.99 -3.22
N TRP A 131 3.52 -4.99 -2.43
CA TRP A 131 4.29 -5.19 -1.21
C TRP A 131 3.48 -5.95 -0.14
N LEU A 132 2.20 -5.61 0.06
CA LEU A 132 1.31 -6.31 1.02
C LEU A 132 1.00 -7.75 0.58
N VAL A 133 0.90 -8.02 -0.72
CA VAL A 133 0.77 -9.39 -1.24
C VAL A 133 2.03 -10.21 -0.97
N ALA A 134 3.21 -9.61 -1.10
CA ALA A 134 4.48 -10.28 -0.82
C ALA A 134 4.75 -10.48 0.69
N HIS A 135 4.16 -9.65 1.54
CA HIS A 135 4.35 -9.67 2.99
C HIS A 135 3.00 -9.71 3.72
N PRO A 136 2.37 -10.90 3.83
CA PRO A 136 1.11 -11.05 4.53
C PRO A 136 1.22 -10.62 6.01
N MET A 137 0.07 -10.30 6.61
CA MET A 137 -0.03 -9.94 8.03
C MET A 137 0.64 -10.98 8.93
N GLY A 138 1.43 -10.54 9.91
CA GLY A 138 2.18 -11.39 10.82
C GLY A 138 3.40 -12.11 10.22
N SER A 139 3.68 -11.95 8.92
CA SER A 139 4.90 -12.45 8.31
C SER A 139 6.14 -11.65 8.78
N GLN A 140 7.31 -12.30 8.79
CA GLN A 140 8.57 -11.60 9.05
C GLN A 140 9.01 -10.86 7.80
N VAL A 141 9.27 -9.56 7.94
CA VAL A 141 9.77 -8.70 6.87
C VAL A 141 11.27 -8.48 7.09
N GLY A 142 12.06 -8.69 6.04
CA GLY A 142 13.49 -8.40 6.06
C GLY A 142 13.75 -6.89 6.18
N VAL A 143 14.96 -6.51 6.60
CA VAL A 143 15.30 -5.10 6.87
C VAL A 143 15.17 -4.24 5.61
N ILE A 144 15.60 -4.75 4.46
CA ILE A 144 15.58 -4.00 3.19
C ILE A 144 14.12 -3.82 2.73
N GLU A 145 13.34 -4.89 2.79
CA GLU A 145 11.93 -4.91 2.42
C GLU A 145 11.09 -4.03 3.36
N ALA A 146 11.45 -3.95 4.63
CA ALA A 146 10.82 -3.07 5.60
C ALA A 146 11.07 -1.58 5.28
N GLU A 147 12.26 -1.21 4.80
CA GLU A 147 12.53 0.16 4.36
C GLU A 147 11.71 0.54 3.13
N ASP A 148 11.53 -0.39 2.18
CA ASP A 148 10.62 -0.20 1.05
C ASP A 148 9.17 -0.01 1.50
N GLY A 149 8.70 -0.83 2.45
CA GLY A 149 7.36 -0.71 3.04
C GLY A 149 7.15 0.64 3.74
N LYS A 150 8.12 1.11 4.52
CA LYS A 150 8.08 2.44 5.17
C LYS A 150 8.06 3.58 4.16
N ARG A 151 8.83 3.46 3.07
CA ARG A 151 8.80 4.46 1.99
C ARG A 151 7.40 4.57 1.40
N LEU A 152 6.75 3.43 1.11
CA LEU A 152 5.39 3.38 0.57
C LEU A 152 4.36 3.94 1.56
N LEU A 153 4.50 3.58 2.85
CA LEU A 153 3.67 4.10 3.94
C LEU A 153 3.70 5.63 3.97
N ASN A 154 4.89 6.23 3.99
CA ASN A 154 5.07 7.68 4.07
C ASN A 154 4.49 8.40 2.84
N LEU A 155 4.58 7.80 1.65
CA LEU A 155 4.02 8.39 0.43
C LEU A 155 2.48 8.39 0.45
N LEU A 156 1.87 7.30 0.89
CA LEU A 156 0.41 7.22 1.05
C LEU A 156 -0.08 8.14 2.17
N GLU A 157 0.64 8.21 3.28
CA GLU A 157 0.33 9.13 4.38
C GLU A 157 0.38 10.59 3.91
N ALA A 158 1.43 10.99 3.18
CA ALA A 158 1.55 12.34 2.64
C ALA A 158 0.39 12.69 1.70
N TYR A 159 -0.07 11.74 0.87
CA TYR A 159 -1.26 11.91 0.03
C TYR A 159 -2.52 12.07 0.88
N ASN A 160 -2.73 11.19 1.86
CA ASN A 160 -3.91 11.19 2.73
C ASN A 160 -3.98 12.44 3.64
N LEU A 161 -2.84 13.01 4.00
CA LEU A 161 -2.73 14.30 4.71
C LEU A 161 -2.89 15.51 3.80
N GLY A 162 -3.05 15.30 2.49
CA GLY A 162 -3.16 16.36 1.50
C GLY A 162 -1.87 17.17 1.33
N MET A 163 -0.71 16.58 1.64
CA MET A 163 0.61 17.18 1.45
C MET A 163 1.14 16.96 0.03
N THR A 164 0.60 15.99 -0.71
CA THR A 164 0.97 15.68 -2.09
C THR A 164 -0.26 15.44 -2.97
N GLY A 165 -0.26 16.01 -4.18
CA GLY A 165 -1.27 15.78 -5.21
C GLY A 165 -2.62 16.46 -5.00
N VAL A 166 -3.28 16.19 -3.88
CA VAL A 166 -4.60 16.73 -3.52
C VAL A 166 -4.53 17.50 -2.21
N PRO A 167 -5.31 18.58 -2.01
CA PRO A 167 -5.35 19.29 -0.73
C PRO A 167 -6.06 18.47 0.35
N ALA A 168 -5.81 18.79 1.63
CA ALA A 168 -6.57 18.21 2.74
C ALA A 168 -8.03 18.69 2.72
N CYS A 169 -8.97 17.80 3.04
CA CYS A 169 -10.39 18.17 3.15
C CYS A 169 -10.62 19.12 4.34
N LYS A 170 -11.54 20.09 4.19
CA LYS A 170 -11.87 21.04 5.28
C LYS A 170 -12.43 20.34 6.51
N SER A 171 -13.24 19.30 6.28
CA SER A 171 -13.81 18.42 7.32
C SER A 171 -12.75 17.58 8.05
N ALA A 172 -11.62 17.33 7.40
CA ALA A 172 -10.51 16.54 7.95
C ALA A 172 -9.54 17.38 8.78
N LEU A 173 -9.58 18.70 8.68
CA LEU A 173 -8.80 19.56 9.54
C LEU A 173 -9.29 19.37 10.99
N PRO A 174 -8.44 18.92 11.94
CA PRO A 174 -8.82 18.91 13.33
C PRO A 174 -9.18 20.35 13.66
N PHE A 175 -10.45 20.60 14.01
CA PHE A 175 -11.02 21.93 14.26
C PHE A 175 -9.93 22.92 14.59
N ALA A 176 -9.56 23.71 13.58
CA ALA A 176 -8.35 24.51 13.60
C ALA A 176 -8.22 25.12 14.98
N ALA A 177 -7.09 24.83 15.65
CA ALA A 177 -6.69 25.48 16.88
C ALA A 177 -7.14 26.92 16.74
N THR A 178 -8.12 27.33 17.55
CA THR A 178 -8.66 28.68 17.49
C THR A 178 -7.43 29.53 17.60
N ARG A 179 -7.04 30.16 16.48
CA ARG A 179 -5.84 30.98 16.41
C ARG A 179 -6.11 32.01 17.48
N VAL A 180 -5.51 31.84 18.65
CA VAL A 180 -5.41 32.89 19.64
C VAL A 180 -4.80 33.98 18.82
N LYS A 181 -5.59 35.02 18.52
CA LYS A 181 -5.06 36.25 17.98
C LYS A 181 -4.11 36.71 19.07
N GLU A 182 -2.87 36.27 18.99
CA GLU A 182 -1.74 36.87 19.66
C GLU A 182 -1.69 38.26 19.05
N LYS A 183 -2.37 39.17 19.75
CA LYS A 183 -2.22 40.59 19.58
C LYS A 183 -0.74 40.82 19.80
N VAL A 184 0.00 40.97 18.71
CA VAL A 184 1.36 41.49 18.73
C VAL A 184 1.26 42.90 19.28
N GLU A 185 1.31 43.01 20.61
CA GLU A 185 1.61 44.28 21.26
C GLU A 185 3.04 44.63 20.88
N THR A 186 3.14 45.64 20.04
CA THR A 186 4.38 46.29 19.66
C THR A 186 4.83 47.11 20.88
N ASP A 187 5.49 46.47 21.83
CA ASP A 187 6.24 47.21 22.84
C ASP A 187 7.60 47.60 22.24
N THR A 188 7.68 48.88 21.90
CA THR A 188 8.92 49.58 21.58
C THR A 188 9.70 49.76 22.87
N GLU A 189 10.52 48.78 23.24
CA GLU A 189 11.42 48.93 24.37
C GLU A 189 12.70 49.66 23.93
N THR A 190 12.79 50.93 24.32
CA THR A 190 13.99 51.76 24.19
C THR A 190 15.02 51.31 25.22
N ALA A 191 16.09 50.64 24.80
CA ALA A 191 17.18 50.27 25.69
C ALA A 191 17.93 51.52 26.20
N THR A 192 17.76 51.84 27.49
CA THR A 192 18.67 52.71 28.24
C THR A 192 19.52 51.85 29.16
N ILE A 193 20.79 51.72 28.80
CA ILE A 193 21.83 51.10 29.62
C ILE A 193 22.03 51.89 30.93
N THR A 194 21.91 51.23 32.07
CA THR A 194 22.40 51.71 33.37
C THR A 194 22.95 50.52 34.16
N PRO A 195 24.22 50.55 34.61
CA PRO A 195 24.79 49.47 35.40
C PRO A 195 24.73 49.78 36.91
N SER A 196 24.27 48.82 37.72
CA SER A 196 24.83 48.55 39.06
C SER A 196 24.10 47.42 39.79
N GLU A 197 24.92 46.44 40.17
CA GLU A 197 24.93 45.62 41.39
C GLU A 197 23.67 44.92 41.94
N THR A 198 23.86 43.60 42.12
CA THR A 198 23.60 42.82 43.35
C THR A 198 22.23 42.95 44.02
N THR A 199 21.45 41.87 44.05
CA THR A 199 21.18 41.04 45.25
C THR A 199 20.20 39.90 44.92
N THR A 200 20.60 38.69 45.32
CA THR A 200 19.81 37.53 45.78
C THR A 200 18.33 37.79 46.14
N LEU A 201 17.41 36.99 45.60
CA LEU A 201 16.59 36.02 46.37
C LEU A 201 15.64 35.23 45.47
N LEU A 202 15.56 33.95 45.82
CA LEU A 202 14.79 32.86 45.25
C LEU A 202 13.27 33.05 45.48
N PRO A 203 12.42 32.81 44.47
CA PRO A 203 11.07 32.32 44.71
C PRO A 203 10.90 30.90 44.17
N THR A 204 10.49 30.02 45.08
CA THR A 204 9.94 28.69 44.79
C THR A 204 8.53 28.87 44.26
N GLU A 205 8.33 28.71 42.95
CA GLU A 205 6.99 28.49 42.39
C GLU A 205 6.79 27.02 42.06
N THR A 206 5.91 26.38 42.82
CA THR A 206 5.37 25.05 42.55
C THR A 206 4.27 25.19 41.50
N SER A 207 4.64 25.00 40.24
CA SER A 207 3.65 24.80 39.16
C SER A 207 3.25 23.33 39.08
N THR A 208 1.95 23.10 39.19
CA THR A 208 1.30 21.80 38.97
C THR A 208 1.30 21.53 37.46
N ILE A 209 2.14 20.59 37.02
CA ILE A 209 2.20 20.14 35.64
C ILE A 209 0.98 19.25 35.38
N VAL A 210 0.05 19.72 34.56
CA VAL A 210 -0.91 18.85 33.89
C VAL A 210 -0.14 18.19 32.75
N GLU A 211 0.18 16.91 32.94
CA GLU A 211 0.87 16.07 31.97
C GLU A 211 -0.11 15.77 30.82
N TYR A 212 -0.05 16.60 29.77
CA TYR A 212 -0.63 16.25 28.49
C TYR A 212 0.29 15.25 27.80
N PRO A 213 -0.25 14.22 27.12
CA PRO A 213 0.57 13.27 26.38
C PRO A 213 1.44 14.02 25.36
N PRO A 214 2.71 13.63 25.19
CA PRO A 214 3.63 14.37 24.35
C PRO A 214 3.10 14.43 22.92
N THR A 215 2.94 15.66 22.40
CA THR A 215 2.84 15.90 20.96
C THR A 215 4.08 15.33 20.31
N VAL A 216 3.94 14.23 19.57
CA VAL A 216 5.03 13.65 18.80
C VAL A 216 5.34 14.61 17.66
N THR A 217 6.37 15.44 17.86
CA THR A 217 6.93 16.28 16.81
C THR A 217 7.74 15.37 15.89
N TYR A 218 7.15 14.96 14.78
CA TYR A 218 7.87 14.23 13.73
C TYR A 218 8.81 15.22 13.01
N GLU A 219 10.11 15.08 13.24
CA GLU A 219 11.13 15.80 12.49
C GLU A 219 11.17 15.21 11.07
N TYR A 220 10.51 15.91 10.15
CA TYR A 220 10.43 15.52 8.74
C TYR A 220 11.79 15.71 8.06
N ILE A 221 12.53 14.63 7.86
CA ILE A 221 13.68 14.63 6.96
C ILE A 221 13.11 14.77 5.54
N GLN A 222 13.09 16.00 5.02
CA GLN A 222 12.80 16.23 3.60
C GLN A 222 13.74 15.35 2.77
N PRO A 223 13.22 14.51 1.84
CA PRO A 223 14.08 13.80 0.92
C PRO A 223 14.84 14.84 0.09
N THR A 224 16.14 14.94 0.36
CA THR A 224 17.09 15.69 -0.47
C THR A 224 16.87 15.24 -1.91
N ARG A 225 16.39 16.15 -2.76
CA ARG A 225 16.20 15.91 -4.19
C ARG A 225 17.44 15.20 -4.73
N ALA A 226 17.25 13.98 -5.23
CA ALA A 226 18.31 13.23 -5.89
C ALA A 226 18.94 14.14 -6.96
N ALA A 227 20.25 14.32 -6.86
CA ALA A 227 21.02 15.17 -7.74
C ALA A 227 20.72 14.83 -9.21
N THR A 228 20.47 15.86 -10.01
CA THR A 228 20.45 15.81 -11.46
C THR A 228 21.65 14.99 -11.94
N ARG A 229 21.41 13.82 -12.54
CA ARG A 229 22.46 12.99 -13.12
C ARG A 229 23.21 13.82 -14.16
N THR A 230 24.49 14.07 -13.91
CA THR A 230 25.46 14.46 -14.94
C THR A 230 25.40 13.44 -16.07
N PRO A 231 25.33 13.84 -17.36
CA PRO A 231 25.31 12.91 -18.47
C PRO A 231 26.56 12.03 -18.44
N GLU A 232 26.33 10.72 -18.41
CA GLU A 232 27.36 9.70 -18.43
C GLU A 232 28.14 9.78 -19.75
N PRO A 233 29.49 9.80 -19.71
CA PRO A 233 30.29 9.78 -20.94
C PRO A 233 30.04 8.48 -21.71
N PRO A 234 30.09 8.50 -23.05
CA PRO A 234 29.79 7.34 -23.87
C PRO A 234 30.70 6.17 -23.51
N ILE A 235 30.09 5.07 -23.05
CA ILE A 235 30.78 3.81 -22.80
C ILE A 235 31.35 3.31 -24.13
N GLN A 236 32.68 3.26 -24.22
CA GLN A 236 33.36 2.50 -25.26
C GLN A 236 33.17 1.01 -24.97
N TYR A 237 32.39 0.34 -25.80
CA TYR A 237 32.20 -1.10 -25.72
C TYR A 237 33.54 -1.82 -25.99
N PRO A 238 33.97 -2.75 -25.13
CA PRO A 238 35.12 -3.60 -25.44
C PRO A 238 34.79 -4.46 -26.65
N THR A 239 35.67 -4.42 -27.65
CA THR A 239 35.67 -5.32 -28.81
C THR A 239 35.64 -6.77 -28.33
N ASN A 240 34.55 -7.47 -28.65
CA ASN A 240 34.36 -8.88 -28.31
C ASN A 240 35.41 -9.75 -29.03
N THR A 241 36.42 -10.21 -28.30
CA THR A 241 37.25 -11.35 -28.71
C THR A 241 36.41 -12.63 -28.58
N PRO A 242 36.32 -13.49 -29.62
CA PRO A 242 35.53 -14.71 -29.57
C PRO A 242 36.06 -15.67 -28.50
N VAL A 243 35.22 -15.99 -27.53
CA VAL A 243 35.50 -17.01 -26.51
C VAL A 243 35.46 -18.40 -27.17
N PRO A 244 36.45 -19.28 -26.94
CA PRO A 244 36.44 -20.65 -27.45
C PRO A 244 35.24 -21.43 -26.90
N PRO A 245 34.60 -22.30 -27.70
CA PRO A 245 33.43 -23.04 -27.27
C PRO A 245 33.80 -24.03 -26.16
N THR A 246 33.24 -23.82 -24.97
CA THR A 246 33.22 -24.79 -23.88
C THR A 246 32.48 -26.06 -24.35
N GLN A 247 33.16 -27.20 -24.31
CA GLN A 247 32.57 -28.49 -24.63
C GLN A 247 31.47 -28.81 -23.63
N ALA A 248 30.25 -29.02 -24.13
CA ALA A 248 29.11 -29.44 -23.33
C ALA A 248 29.32 -30.88 -22.84
N LEU A 249 29.18 -31.09 -21.53
CA LEU A 249 29.10 -32.41 -20.92
C LEU A 249 27.90 -33.19 -21.50
N PRO A 250 28.03 -34.52 -21.70
CA PRO A 250 26.97 -35.35 -22.24
C PRO A 250 25.73 -35.33 -21.32
N PRO A 251 24.52 -35.43 -21.90
CA PRO A 251 23.29 -35.35 -21.14
C PRO A 251 23.17 -36.53 -20.17
N THR A 252 23.02 -36.21 -18.87
CA THR A 252 22.59 -37.17 -17.85
C THR A 252 21.17 -37.59 -18.17
N ASN A 253 21.03 -38.84 -18.59
CA ASN A 253 19.75 -39.48 -18.91
C ASN A 253 18.92 -39.60 -17.63
N THR A 254 18.05 -38.62 -17.40
CA THR A 254 17.16 -38.60 -16.24
C THR A 254 15.84 -39.21 -16.68
N GLN A 255 15.65 -40.47 -16.32
CA GLN A 255 14.40 -41.19 -16.54
C GLN A 255 13.26 -40.43 -15.83
N PRO A 256 12.10 -40.24 -16.49
CA PRO A 256 10.94 -39.62 -15.87
C PRO A 256 10.56 -40.37 -14.58
N PRO A 257 10.22 -39.67 -13.48
CA PRO A 257 9.73 -40.34 -12.29
C PRO A 257 8.45 -41.13 -12.63
N PRO A 258 8.26 -42.31 -12.01
CA PRO A 258 7.06 -43.12 -12.20
C PRO A 258 5.81 -42.32 -11.83
N PRO A 259 4.65 -42.63 -12.45
CA PRO A 259 3.41 -41.93 -12.17
C PRO A 259 3.06 -42.02 -10.68
N THR A 260 2.95 -40.87 -10.04
CA THR A 260 2.44 -40.74 -8.68
C THR A 260 0.97 -41.14 -8.67
N ASN A 261 0.63 -42.20 -7.93
CA ASN A 261 -0.76 -42.59 -7.73
C ASN A 261 -1.55 -41.43 -7.12
N PRO A 262 -2.83 -41.25 -7.49
CA PRO A 262 -3.68 -40.21 -6.92
C PRO A 262 -3.77 -40.38 -5.40
N PRO A 263 -3.82 -39.27 -4.64
CA PRO A 263 -4.01 -39.30 -3.19
C PRO A 263 -5.25 -40.13 -2.83
N VAL A 264 -5.08 -41.11 -1.95
CA VAL A 264 -6.20 -41.84 -1.35
C VAL A 264 -6.99 -40.85 -0.51
N GLU A 265 -8.25 -40.60 -0.87
CA GLU A 265 -9.12 -39.74 -0.07
C GLU A 265 -9.25 -40.28 1.37
N PRO A 266 -9.06 -39.43 2.39
CA PRO A 266 -9.27 -39.83 3.77
C PRO A 266 -10.74 -40.22 3.99
N PRO A 267 -11.02 -41.21 4.86
CA PRO A 267 -12.37 -41.66 5.11
C PRO A 267 -13.23 -40.51 5.65
N THR A 268 -14.38 -40.29 5.01
CA THR A 268 -15.40 -39.36 5.48
C THR A 268 -15.92 -39.85 6.84
N ILE A 269 -15.51 -39.18 7.92
CA ILE A 269 -16.04 -39.41 9.25
C ILE A 269 -17.39 -38.71 9.33
N THR A 270 -18.48 -39.48 9.29
CA THR A 270 -19.82 -38.95 9.52
C THR A 270 -19.92 -38.46 10.97
N PRO A 271 -20.31 -37.19 11.22
CA PRO A 271 -20.47 -36.70 12.58
C PRO A 271 -21.58 -37.49 13.30
N PRO A 272 -21.43 -37.77 14.60
CA PRO A 272 -22.46 -38.42 15.39
C PRO A 272 -23.73 -37.55 15.44
N PRO A 273 -24.93 -38.17 15.50
CA PRO A 273 -26.19 -37.46 15.56
C PRO A 273 -26.28 -36.58 16.82
N ASP A 274 -26.79 -35.36 16.65
CA ASP A 274 -26.97 -34.38 17.72
C ASP A 274 -27.79 -34.95 18.89
N ILE A 275 -27.21 -34.86 20.09
CA ILE A 275 -27.88 -35.23 21.33
C ILE A 275 -28.91 -34.12 21.65
N PRO A 276 -30.18 -34.44 21.87
CA PRO A 276 -31.20 -33.44 22.19
C PRO A 276 -30.91 -32.76 23.53
N THR A 277 -30.79 -31.44 23.49
CA THR A 277 -30.66 -30.57 24.68
C THR A 277 -31.95 -30.62 25.49
N ILE A 278 -31.85 -31.13 26.72
CA ILE A 278 -32.97 -31.20 27.67
C ILE A 278 -33.02 -29.86 28.41
N THR A 279 -34.02 -29.04 28.12
CA THR A 279 -34.28 -27.78 28.86
C THR A 279 -34.87 -28.11 30.24
N PRO A 280 -34.26 -27.67 31.36
CA PRO A 280 -34.82 -27.86 32.68
C PRO A 280 -36.00 -26.92 32.93
N ALA A 281 -37.02 -27.42 33.63
CA ALA A 281 -38.23 -26.69 33.97
C ALA A 281 -37.96 -25.58 35.01
N PRO A 282 -38.69 -24.45 34.94
CA PRO A 282 -38.54 -23.36 35.90
C PRO A 282 -39.17 -23.71 37.25
N HIS A 283 -38.47 -23.33 38.33
CA HIS A 283 -38.93 -23.37 39.72
C HIS A 283 -39.64 -22.07 40.11
#